data_AF-A0A2V7Z3J7-F1
#
_entry.id   AF-A0A2V7Z3J7-F1
#
_cell.length_a   1.000
_cell.length_b   1.000
_cell.length_c   1.000
_cell.angle_alpha   90.00
_cell.angle_beta   90.00
_cell.angle_gamma   90.00
#
_symmetry.space_group_name_H-M   'P 1'
#
loop_
_entity.id
_entity.type
_entity.pdbx_description
1 polymer ?
#
loop_
_entity_poly.entity_id
_entity_poly.type
_entity_poly.pdbx_seq_one_letter_code
_entity_poly.pdbx_strand_id
1 'polypeptide(L)'
;MVGSPLYGVGLDGPSNAQALGGIGVHNMFLFTWVGAGVFGFLGLLIMVMSTGTSYIAAYRRSVRHEERTVILALATSFISFLVVALAQPVLFIRYGWVPAALLLPVRALQRARDQVIRREVALDHGILLQRHSKSPS
;
A
#
# COMPACT_ATOMS: atom_id res chain seq x y z
N MET A 1 -12.50 23.53 21.91
CA MET A 1 -12.17 23.55 20.47
C MET A 1 -13.12 22.58 19.79
N VAL A 2 -13.74 22.96 18.67
CA VAL A 2 -14.79 22.14 18.04
C VAL A 2 -14.14 20.98 17.27
N GLY A 3 -13.89 19.88 17.98
CA GLY A 3 -13.46 18.62 17.37
C GLY A 3 -14.66 17.95 16.69
N SER A 4 -14.56 17.60 15.41
CA SER A 4 -15.63 16.99 14.62
C SER A 4 -15.18 16.62 13.19
N PRO A 5 -14.66 15.41 12.89
CA PRO A 5 -15.37 14.37 12.15
C PRO A 5 -15.36 12.93 12.73
N LEU A 6 -16.37 12.55 13.51
CA LEU A 6 -16.78 13.28 14.70
C LEU A 6 -15.59 13.72 15.58
N TYR A 7 -15.69 13.47 16.86
CA TYR A 7 -15.05 14.30 17.88
C TYR A 7 -13.56 14.00 18.16
N GLY A 8 -12.80 13.69 17.11
CA GLY A 8 -11.37 13.89 17.12
C GLY A 8 -11.03 15.27 17.68
N VAL A 9 -10.09 15.32 18.61
CA VAL A 9 -9.82 16.53 19.41
C VAL A 9 -8.87 17.50 18.70
N GLY A 10 -8.36 17.11 17.53
CA GLY A 10 -7.29 17.80 16.80
C GLY A 10 -6.11 16.86 16.57
N LEU A 11 -5.44 17.01 15.43
CA LEU A 11 -4.22 16.26 15.09
C LEU A 11 -2.96 16.90 15.67
N ASP A 12 -3.11 17.90 16.54
CA ASP A 12 -2.01 18.51 17.28
C ASP A 12 -1.74 17.74 18.59
N GLY A 13 -0.46 17.67 18.96
CA GLY A 13 -0.02 17.00 20.19
C GLY A 13 -0.68 17.55 21.47
N PRO A 14 -0.80 18.89 21.64
CA PRO A 14 -1.44 19.48 22.81
C PRO A 14 -2.91 19.08 23.00
N SER A 15 -3.73 19.13 21.94
CA SER A 15 -5.14 18.75 22.05
C SER A 15 -5.33 17.27 22.37
N ASN A 16 -4.51 16.39 21.76
CA ASN A 16 -4.51 14.96 22.10
C ASN A 16 -4.08 14.67 23.54
N ALA A 17 -3.02 15.34 24.01
CA ALA A 17 -2.55 15.18 25.38
C ALA A 17 -3.60 15.68 26.39
N GLN A 18 -4.22 16.83 26.12
CA GLN A 18 -5.26 17.40 26.97
C GLN A 18 -6.49 16.47 27.07
N ALA A 19 -6.87 15.83 25.96
CA ALA A 19 -7.99 14.88 25.93
C ALA A 19 -7.77 13.60 26.77
N LEU A 20 -6.52 13.27 27.08
CA LEU A 20 -6.13 12.07 27.83
C LEU A 20 -5.53 12.41 29.20
N GLY A 21 -5.84 13.58 29.75
CA GLY A 21 -5.40 13.98 31.10
C GLY A 21 -3.92 14.36 31.18
N GLY A 22 -3.34 14.88 30.09
CA GLY A 22 -1.94 15.31 30.01
C GLY A 22 -0.98 14.23 29.50
N ILE A 23 -1.48 13.02 29.20
CA ILE A 23 -0.67 11.90 28.71
C ILE A 23 -0.61 11.94 27.18
N GLY A 24 0.60 12.01 26.62
CA GLY A 24 0.81 11.94 25.17
C GLY A 24 0.51 10.55 24.61
N VAL A 25 -0.15 10.49 23.45
CA VAL A 25 -0.39 9.22 22.73
C VAL A 25 0.81 8.85 21.89
N HIS A 26 1.46 7.73 22.23
CA HIS A 26 2.63 7.21 21.50
C HIS A 26 2.31 6.13 20.45
N ASN A 27 1.03 5.86 20.20
CA ASN A 27 0.57 4.88 19.24
C ASN A 27 -0.12 5.58 18.06
N MET A 28 0.37 5.38 16.83
CA MET A 28 -0.16 6.06 15.64
C MET A 28 -1.66 5.83 15.42
N PHE A 29 -2.15 4.63 15.70
CA PHE A 29 -3.56 4.27 15.50
C PHE A 29 -4.44 4.96 16.54
N LEU A 30 -4.04 4.93 17.81
CA LEU A 30 -4.74 5.66 18.87
C LEU A 30 -4.67 7.18 18.66
N PHE A 31 -3.52 7.69 18.23
CA PHE A 31 -3.34 9.11 17.93
C PHE A 31 -4.28 9.55 16.80
N THR A 32 -4.39 8.76 15.74
CA THR A 32 -5.29 9.04 14.62
C THR A 32 -6.75 8.94 15.04
N TRP A 33 -7.11 7.96 15.86
CA TRP A 33 -8.46 7.82 16.40
C TRP A 33 -8.82 9.02 17.28
N VAL A 34 -8.03 9.31 18.31
CA VAL A 34 -8.32 10.37 19.28
C VAL A 34 -8.23 11.75 18.62
N GLY A 35 -7.31 11.95 17.68
CA GLY A 35 -7.10 13.24 17.03
C GLY A 35 -8.03 13.53 15.86
N ALA A 36 -8.18 12.58 14.91
CA ALA A 36 -8.98 12.76 13.70
C ALA A 36 -10.36 12.09 13.76
N GLY A 37 -10.69 11.41 14.86
CA GLY A 37 -11.97 10.74 15.05
C GLY A 37 -12.09 9.45 14.23
N VAL A 38 -13.32 8.94 14.19
CA VAL A 38 -13.63 7.65 13.54
C VAL A 38 -13.33 7.67 12.04
N PHE A 39 -13.57 8.80 11.35
CA PHE A 39 -13.33 8.89 9.91
C PHE A 39 -11.84 8.89 9.58
N GLY A 40 -11.02 9.58 10.37
CA GLY A 40 -9.56 9.53 10.22
C GLY A 40 -9.03 8.11 10.47
N PHE A 41 -9.53 7.44 11.50
CA PHE A 41 -9.14 6.07 11.81
C PHE A 41 -9.54 5.08 10.71
N LEU A 42 -10.77 5.17 10.19
CA LEU A 42 -11.22 4.34 9.06
C LEU A 42 -10.39 4.58 7.80
N GLY A 43 -10.07 5.85 7.49
CA GLY A 43 -9.18 6.19 6.38
C GLY A 43 -7.81 5.52 6.52
N LEU A 44 -7.22 5.57 7.72
CA LEU A 44 -5.95 4.89 8.01
C LEU A 44 -6.07 3.37 7.82
N LEU A 45 -7.12 2.74 8.34
CA LEU A 45 -7.34 1.31 8.16
C LEU A 45 -7.48 0.92 6.69
N ILE A 46 -8.24 1.70 5.91
CA ILE A 46 -8.39 1.48 4.47
C ILE A 46 -7.03 1.61 3.77
N MET A 47 -6.20 2.60 4.13
CA MET A 47 -4.85 2.75 3.56
C MET A 47 -3.95 1.56 3.88
N VAL A 48 -3.93 1.09 5.13
CA VAL A 48 -3.14 -0.07 5.55
C VAL A 48 -3.60 -1.34 4.82
N MET A 49 -4.92 -1.58 4.77
CA MET A 49 -5.50 -2.74 4.11
C MET A 49 -5.31 -2.72 2.59
N SER A 50 -5.47 -1.56 1.94
CA SER A 50 -5.22 -1.36 0.51
C SER A 50 -3.74 -1.60 0.16
N THR A 51 -2.84 -1.18 1.04
CA THR A 51 -1.40 -1.43 0.89
C THR A 51 -1.08 -2.92 1.06
N GLY A 52 -1.61 -3.56 2.10
CA GLY A 52 -1.41 -5.00 2.35
C GLY A 52 -1.96 -5.88 1.21
N THR A 53 -3.18 -5.61 0.76
CA THR A 53 -3.78 -6.30 -0.40
C THR A 53 -2.99 -6.06 -1.68
N SER A 54 -2.38 -4.87 -1.84
CA SER A 54 -1.48 -4.58 -2.96
C SER A 54 -0.20 -5.41 -2.93
N TYR A 55 0.41 -5.63 -1.77
CA TYR A 55 1.55 -6.53 -1.62
C TYR A 55 1.18 -7.98 -1.95
N ILE A 56 0.04 -8.47 -1.43
CA ILE A 56 -0.45 -9.82 -1.72
C ILE A 56 -0.68 -9.99 -3.23
N ALA A 57 -1.32 -9.02 -3.87
CA ALA A 57 -1.56 -9.05 -5.31
C ALA A 57 -0.25 -9.00 -6.12
N ALA A 58 0.72 -8.18 -5.72
CA ALA A 58 2.02 -8.11 -6.38
C ALA A 58 2.80 -9.42 -6.23
N TYR A 59 2.78 -10.01 -5.03
CA TYR A 59 3.42 -11.29 -4.75
C TYR A 59 2.82 -12.42 -5.60
N ARG A 60 1.50 -12.52 -5.66
CA ARG A 60 0.79 -13.54 -6.47
C ARG A 60 1.06 -13.43 -7.97
N ARG A 61 1.37 -12.23 -8.48
CA ARG A 61 1.71 -11.98 -9.90
C ARG A 61 3.20 -12.17 -10.21
N SER A 62 4.02 -12.41 -9.19
CA SER A 62 5.47 -12.53 -9.37
C SER A 62 5.83 -13.92 -9.90
N VAL A 63 6.44 -13.91 -11.08
CA VAL A 63 6.90 -15.12 -11.78
C VAL A 63 8.35 -15.43 -11.39
N ARG A 64 9.16 -14.39 -11.18
CA ARG A 64 10.59 -14.51 -10.84
C ARG A 64 10.80 -14.54 -9.33
N HIS A 65 11.82 -15.30 -8.89
CA HIS A 65 12.19 -15.39 -7.48
C HIS A 65 12.65 -14.02 -6.93
N GLU A 66 13.46 -13.29 -7.70
CA GLU A 66 13.96 -11.95 -7.34
C GLU A 66 12.82 -10.95 -7.06
N GLU A 67 11.77 -10.95 -7.90
CA GLU A 67 10.58 -10.12 -7.70
C GLU A 67 9.91 -10.43 -6.36
N ARG A 68 9.75 -11.73 -6.04
CA ARG A 68 9.16 -12.16 -4.77
C ARG A 68 10.01 -11.71 -3.59
N THR A 69 11.33 -11.85 -3.67
CA THR A 69 12.25 -11.44 -2.61
C THR A 69 12.17 -9.94 -2.35
N VAL A 70 12.15 -9.11 -3.41
CA VAL A 70 12.00 -7.65 -3.27
C VAL A 70 10.64 -7.30 -2.66
N ILE A 71 9.55 -7.92 -3.12
CA ILE A 71 8.20 -7.67 -2.59
C ILE A 71 8.11 -8.07 -1.11
N LEU A 72 8.68 -9.21 -0.73
CA LEU A 72 8.72 -9.66 0.66
C LEU A 72 9.57 -8.74 1.52
N ALA A 73 10.73 -8.28 1.03
CA ALA A 73 11.56 -7.32 1.76
C ALA A 73 10.80 -5.99 2.01
N LEU A 74 10.10 -5.48 1.00
CA LEU A 74 9.27 -4.27 1.13
C LEU A 74 8.07 -4.50 2.07
N ALA A 75 7.40 -5.66 1.98
CA ALA A 75 6.28 -6.00 2.85
C ALA A 75 6.72 -6.12 4.31
N THR A 76 7.85 -6.80 4.57
CA THR A 76 8.44 -6.91 5.91
C THR A 76 8.85 -5.54 6.44
N SER A 77 9.46 -4.68 5.61
CA SER A 77 9.79 -3.31 6.00
C SER A 77 8.53 -2.50 6.38
N PHE A 78 7.45 -2.62 5.61
CA PHE A 78 6.17 -1.98 5.92
C PHE A 78 5.57 -2.51 7.23
N ILE A 79 5.59 -3.83 7.46
CA ILE A 79 5.11 -4.45 8.69
C ILE A 79 5.94 -4.00 9.89
N SER A 80 7.28 -4.01 9.77
CA SER A 80 8.18 -3.50 10.81
C SER A 80 7.88 -2.04 11.13
N PHE A 81 7.64 -1.20 10.11
CA PHE A 81 7.20 0.17 10.32
C PHE A 81 5.87 0.24 11.09
N LEU A 82 4.85 -0.55 10.73
CA LEU A 82 3.57 -0.56 11.45
C LEU A 82 3.73 -1.00 12.91
N VAL A 83 4.54 -2.03 13.16
CA VAL A 83 4.83 -2.51 14.53
C VAL A 83 5.51 -1.41 15.34
N VAL A 84 6.50 -0.72 14.78
CA VAL A 84 7.16 0.39 15.48
C VAL A 84 6.21 1.57 15.68
N ALA A 85 5.34 1.85 14.71
CA ALA A 85 4.32 2.91 14.80
C ALA A 85 3.27 2.64 15.89
N LEU A 86 3.13 1.40 16.37
CA LEU A 86 2.32 1.08 17.56
C LEU A 86 2.97 1.52 18.87
N ALA A 87 4.32 1.61 18.91
CA ALA A 87 5.09 1.88 20.12
C ALA A 87 5.68 3.29 20.18
N GLN A 88 6.08 3.87 19.04
CA GLN A 88 6.71 5.18 18.96
C GLN A 88 6.28 5.95 17.69
N PRO A 89 5.70 7.17 17.83
CA PRO A 89 5.17 7.89 16.68
C PRO A 89 6.24 8.73 15.96
N VAL A 90 7.27 9.24 16.65
CA VAL A 90 8.00 10.43 16.18
C VAL A 90 9.03 10.18 15.07
N LEU A 91 9.76 9.07 15.08
CA LEU A 91 10.86 8.88 14.11
C LEU A 91 10.39 8.50 12.70
N PHE A 92 9.17 7.95 12.57
CA PHE A 92 8.75 7.32 11.32
C PHE A 92 7.57 8.01 10.60
N ILE A 93 6.93 9.03 11.18
CA ILE A 93 5.84 9.77 10.50
C ILE A 93 6.29 10.31 9.14
N ARG A 94 7.56 10.74 9.02
CA ARG A 94 8.08 11.32 7.76
C ARG A 94 8.33 10.29 6.66
N TYR A 95 8.57 9.02 7.00
CA TYR A 95 9.05 8.00 6.05
C TYR A 95 8.14 6.76 5.97
N GLY A 96 7.04 6.70 6.70
CA GLY A 96 6.10 5.57 6.68
C GLY A 96 5.48 5.27 5.32
N TRP A 97 5.44 6.27 4.43
CA TRP A 97 4.95 6.12 3.06
C TRP A 97 5.98 5.45 2.12
N VAL A 98 7.27 5.41 2.48
CA VAL A 98 8.35 4.95 1.59
C VAL A 98 8.19 3.48 1.17
N PRO A 99 7.97 2.52 2.08
CA PRO A 99 7.80 1.12 1.68
C PRO A 99 6.61 0.93 0.72
N ALA A 100 5.51 1.64 0.97
CA ALA A 100 4.32 1.61 0.13
C ALA A 100 4.57 2.22 -1.26
N ALA A 101 5.30 3.34 -1.34
CA ALA A 101 5.66 3.98 -2.60
C ALA A 101 6.60 3.12 -3.45
N LEU A 102 7.53 2.39 -2.81
CA LEU A 102 8.45 1.48 -3.49
C LEU A 102 7.75 0.25 -4.10
N LEU A 103 6.50 -0.03 -3.74
CA LEU A 103 5.69 -1.04 -4.42
C LEU A 103 5.23 -0.60 -5.83
N LEU A 104 5.13 0.71 -6.09
CA LEU A 104 4.72 1.26 -7.38
C LEU A 104 5.64 0.86 -8.54
N PRO A 105 6.98 1.03 -8.46
CA PRO A 105 7.87 0.61 -9.55
C PRO A 105 7.82 -0.89 -9.80
N VAL A 106 7.68 -1.72 -8.76
CA VAL A 106 7.51 -3.18 -8.92
C VAL A 106 6.26 -3.50 -9.75
N ARG A 107 5.13 -2.84 -9.45
CA ARG A 107 3.88 -3.02 -10.21
C ARG A 107 3.97 -2.48 -11.63
N ALA A 108 4.69 -1.38 -11.84
CA ALA A 108 4.92 -0.83 -13.17
C ALA A 108 5.70 -1.82 -14.03
N LEU A 109 6.75 -2.44 -13.48
CA LEU A 109 7.55 -3.46 -14.16
C LEU A 109 6.72 -4.71 -14.50
N GLN A 110 5.94 -5.21 -13.53
CA GLN A 110 5.03 -6.35 -13.76
C GLN A 110 4.03 -6.07 -14.89
N ARG A 111 3.42 -4.88 -14.91
CA ARG A 111 2.45 -4.48 -15.96
C ARG A 111 3.10 -4.36 -17.33
N ALA A 112 4.29 -3.78 -17.42
CA ALA A 112 5.02 -3.65 -18.67
C ALA A 112 5.34 -5.04 -19.26
N ARG A 113 5.79 -5.98 -18.42
CA ARG A 113 6.01 -7.38 -18.81
C ARG A 113 4.74 -8.04 -19.33
N ASP A 114 3.64 -7.93 -18.59
CA ASP A 114 2.36 -8.54 -18.98
C ASP A 114 1.85 -7.98 -20.33
N GLN A 115 2.12 -6.71 -20.65
CA GLN A 115 1.78 -6.10 -21.94
C GLN A 115 2.62 -6.66 -23.09
N VAL A 116 3.92 -6.90 -22.88
CA VAL A 116 4.80 -7.51 -23.90
C VAL A 116 4.31 -8.91 -24.23
N ILE A 117 4.08 -9.75 -23.23
CA ILE A 117 3.59 -11.13 -23.41
C ILE A 117 2.25 -11.13 -24.15
N ARG A 118 1.32 -10.24 -23.77
CA ARG A 118 0.01 -10.13 -24.46
C ARG A 118 0.15 -9.74 -25.93
N ARG A 119 1.11 -8.86 -26.27
CA ARG A 119 1.37 -8.46 -27.65
C ARG A 119 1.95 -9.62 -28.47
N GLU A 120 2.92 -10.34 -27.93
CA GLU A 120 3.51 -11.51 -28.58
C GLU A 120 2.45 -12.58 -28.87
N VAL A 121 1.66 -12.95 -27.87
CA VAL A 121 0.57 -13.93 -28.04
C VAL A 121 -0.44 -13.47 -29.08
N ALA A 122 -0.80 -12.18 -29.12
CA ALA A 122 -1.73 -11.66 -30.12
C ALA A 122 -1.18 -11.71 -31.55
N LEU A 123 0.12 -11.44 -31.72
CA LEU A 123 0.80 -11.55 -33.02
C LEU A 123 0.82 -13.00 -33.51
N ASP A 124 1.15 -13.96 -32.64
CA ASP A 124 1.16 -15.38 -32.98
C ASP A 124 -0.22 -15.86 -33.45
N HIS A 125 -1.29 -15.46 -32.74
CA HIS A 125 -2.66 -15.79 -33.14
C HIS A 125 -3.05 -15.15 -34.48
N GLY A 126 -2.65 -13.90 -34.73
CA GLY A 126 -2.89 -13.23 -36.02
C GLY A 126 -2.18 -13.91 -37.19
N ILE A 127 -0.95 -14.37 -36.99
CA ILE A 127 -0.16 -15.11 -37.99
C ILE A 127 -0.81 -16.47 -38.30
N LEU A 128 -1.30 -17.19 -37.28
CA LEU A 128 -1.98 -18.48 -37.48
C LEU A 128 -3.26 -18.35 -38.31
N LEU A 129 -4.05 -17.29 -38.08
CA LEU A 129 -5.27 -17.03 -38.85
C LEU A 129 -4.96 -16.67 -40.32
N GLN A 130 -3.89 -15.92 -40.59
CA GLN A 130 -3.45 -15.65 -41.97
C GLN A 130 -2.91 -16.87 -42.70
N ARG A 131 -2.30 -17.83 -42.00
CA ARG A 131 -1.79 -19.07 -42.62
C ARG A 131 -2.93 -19.99 -43.06
N HIS A 132 -3.99 -20.10 -42.26
CA HIS A 132 -5.15 -20.92 -42.61
C HIS A 132 -5.98 -20.36 -43.78
N SER A 133 -6.02 -19.04 -43.98
CA SER A 133 -6.77 -18.45 -45.09
C SER A 133 -6.07 -18.55 -46.45
N LYS A 134 -4.76 -18.87 -46.47
CA LYS A 134 -3.94 -18.93 -47.69
C LYS A 134 -3.68 -20.34 -48.22
N SER A 135 -4.39 -21.37 -47.74
CA SER A 135 -4.33 -22.71 -48.33
C SER A 135 -5.34 -22.82 -49.48
N PRO A 136 -4.93 -22.70 -50.76
CA PRO A 136 -5.83 -22.88 -51.88
C PRO A 136 -6.04 -24.38 -52.11
N SER A 137 -7.29 -24.78 -52.27
CA SER A 137 -7.71 -26.08 -52.81
C SER A 137 -7.25 -26.28 -54.24
#